data_AF-A0A956H333-F1
#
_entry.id   AF-A0A956H333-F1
#
_cell.length_a   1.000
_cell.length_b   1.000
_cell.length_c   1.000
_cell.angle_alpha   90.00
_cell.angle_beta   90.00
_cell.angle_gamma   90.00
#
_symmetry.space_group_name_H-M   'P 1'
#
loop_
_entity.id
_entity.type
_entity.pdbx_description
1 polymer ?
#
loop_
_entity_poly.entity_id
_entity_poly.type
_entity_poly.pdbx_seq_one_letter_code
_entity_poly.pdbx_strand_id
1 'polypeptide(L)'
;MVSKQEREQNERQYMVELGHRIRIAREQRGMTQKQAARAAGIATDMISRLENGRYQSPGLRTLLRIAEGLGTPVSELLPDSTHEPSNEAPFRARLVALTHRAEPRDLELIVEIASTIVNRSK
;
A
#
# COMPACT_ATOMS: atom_id res chain seq x y z
N MET A 1 -21.14 10.29 -2.64
CA MET A 1 -21.00 9.18 -1.67
C MET A 1 -20.05 8.16 -2.27
N VAL A 2 -19.02 7.73 -1.55
CA VAL A 2 -18.06 6.70 -2.01
C VAL A 2 -18.79 5.37 -2.21
N SER A 3 -18.57 4.69 -3.33
CA SER A 3 -19.22 3.42 -3.63
C SER A 3 -18.73 2.29 -2.71
N LYS A 4 -19.52 1.21 -2.58
CA LYS A 4 -19.11 0.03 -1.80
C LYS A 4 -17.81 -0.59 -2.34
N GLN A 5 -17.66 -0.67 -3.66
CA GLN A 5 -16.47 -1.21 -4.30
C GLN A 5 -15.22 -0.35 -4.02
N GLU A 6 -15.36 0.97 -4.08
CA GLU A 6 -14.27 1.89 -3.75
C GLU A 6 -13.84 1.77 -2.28
N ARG A 7 -14.78 1.60 -1.34
CA ARG A 7 -14.46 1.38 0.08
C ARG A 7 -13.64 0.11 0.29
N GLU A 8 -14.09 -1.01 -0.27
CA GLU A 8 -13.40 -2.30 -0.16
C GLU A 8 -12.01 -2.26 -0.83
N GLN A 9 -11.85 -1.48 -1.89
CA GLN A 9 -10.55 -1.31 -2.54
C GLN A 9 -9.60 -0.46 -1.71
N ASN A 10 -10.09 0.63 -1.11
CA ASN A 10 -9.32 1.48 -0.21
C ASN A 10 -8.87 0.70 1.04
N GLU A 11 -9.76 -0.08 1.64
CA GLU A 11 -9.43 -0.96 2.77
C GLU A 11 -8.36 -1.99 2.40
N ARG A 12 -8.50 -2.66 1.25
CA ARG A 12 -7.48 -3.59 0.76
C ARG A 12 -6.13 -2.92 0.58
N GLN A 13 -6.11 -1.74 -0.03
CA GLN A 13 -4.87 -0.98 -0.23
C GLN A 13 -4.23 -0.58 1.10
N TYR A 14 -5.03 -0.12 2.06
CA TYR A 14 -4.58 0.21 3.40
C TYR A 14 -3.92 -1.00 4.10
N MET A 15 -4.55 -2.18 3.99
CA MET A 15 -4.05 -3.40 4.60
C MET A 15 -2.75 -3.92 3.96
N VAL A 16 -2.58 -3.74 2.65
CA VAL A 16 -1.32 -4.05 1.95
C VAL A 16 -0.19 -3.14 2.45
N GLU A 17 -0.43 -1.84 2.55
CA GLU A 17 0.56 -0.86 3.01
C GLU A 17 0.93 -1.09 4.48
N LEU A 18 -0.05 -1.38 5.35
CA LEU A 18 0.20 -1.76 6.75
C LEU A 18 1.12 -2.98 6.84
N GLY A 19 0.85 -4.01 6.03
CA GLY A 19 1.70 -5.20 5.94
C GLY A 19 3.13 -4.89 5.54
N HIS A 20 3.29 -4.02 4.54
CA HIS A 20 4.58 -3.58 4.05
C HIS A 20 5.38 -2.80 5.12
N ARG A 21 4.73 -1.88 5.85
CA ARG A 21 5.36 -1.15 6.96
C ARG A 21 5.81 -2.07 8.10
N ILE A 22 4.98 -3.05 8.47
CA ILE A 22 5.35 -4.09 9.46
C ILE A 22 6.60 -4.85 8.99
N ARG A 23 6.64 -5.25 7.71
CA ARG A 23 7.78 -5.96 7.13
C ARG A 23 9.06 -5.13 7.19
N ILE A 24 9.00 -3.85 6.80
CA ILE A 24 10.14 -2.93 6.85
C ILE A 24 10.66 -2.78 8.28
N ALA A 25 9.77 -2.50 9.24
CA ALA A 25 10.15 -2.33 10.64
C ALA A 25 10.79 -3.60 11.22
N ARG A 26 10.33 -4.78 10.80
CA ARG A 26 10.93 -6.08 11.14
C ARG A 26 12.32 -6.25 10.54
N GLU A 27 12.48 -5.98 9.25
CA GLU A 27 13.74 -6.17 8.52
C GLU A 27 14.84 -5.21 9.00
N GLN A 28 14.48 -3.97 9.32
CA GLN A 28 15.39 -2.99 9.94
C GLN A 28 15.97 -3.47 11.29
N ARG A 29 15.28 -4.39 11.96
CA ARG A 29 15.71 -5.00 13.24
C ARG A 29 16.39 -6.35 13.06
N GLY A 30 16.62 -6.79 11.81
CA GLY A 30 17.26 -8.07 11.52
C GLY A 30 16.44 -9.28 11.99
N MET A 31 15.13 -9.12 12.19
CA MET A 31 14.27 -10.18 12.71
C MET A 31 13.68 -11.03 11.59
N THR A 32 13.66 -12.34 11.77
CA THR A 32 12.79 -13.26 11.00
C THR A 32 11.33 -13.08 11.42
N GLN A 33 10.39 -13.50 10.57
CA GLN A 33 8.95 -13.51 10.92
C GLN A 33 8.67 -14.29 12.21
N LYS A 34 9.38 -15.40 12.45
CA LYS A 34 9.26 -16.20 13.68
C LYS A 34 9.75 -15.45 14.91
N GLN A 35 10.85 -14.70 14.80
CA GLN A 35 11.36 -13.87 15.91
C GLN A 35 10.40 -12.72 16.23
N ALA A 36 9.91 -12.00 15.21
CA ALA A 36 8.94 -10.93 15.39
C ALA A 36 7.63 -11.44 16.02
N ALA A 37 7.11 -12.57 15.53
CA ALA A 37 5.91 -13.20 16.09
C ALA A 37 6.10 -13.58 17.56
N ARG A 38 7.26 -14.16 17.92
CA ARG A 38 7.61 -14.47 19.30
C ARG A 38 7.69 -13.22 20.17
N ALA A 39 8.34 -12.15 19.69
CA ALA A 39 8.47 -10.89 20.42
C ALA A 39 7.11 -10.21 20.65
N ALA A 40 6.22 -10.24 19.65
CA ALA A 40 4.84 -9.76 19.78
C ALA A 40 3.92 -10.74 20.54
N GLY A 41 4.36 -11.98 20.78
CA GLY A 41 3.58 -13.07 21.37
C GLY A 41 2.35 -13.50 20.54
N ILE A 42 2.42 -13.37 19.21
CA ILE A 42 1.38 -13.80 18.28
C ILE A 42 1.87 -14.99 17.44
N ALA A 43 0.97 -15.63 16.72
CA ALA A 43 1.32 -16.75 15.87
C ALA A 43 2.11 -16.30 14.62
N THR A 44 3.12 -17.07 14.20
CA THR A 44 3.99 -16.73 13.05
C THR A 44 3.20 -16.56 11.75
N ASP A 45 2.14 -17.34 11.56
CA ASP A 45 1.24 -17.23 10.40
C ASP A 45 0.49 -15.88 10.37
N MET A 46 0.26 -15.26 11.53
CA MET A 46 -0.36 -13.94 11.63
C MET A 46 0.58 -12.85 11.10
N ILE A 47 1.86 -12.87 11.51
CA ILE A 47 2.89 -11.97 10.94
C ILE A 47 2.99 -12.20 9.43
N SER A 48 3.08 -13.46 8.98
CA SER A 48 3.18 -13.77 7.56
C SER A 48 1.97 -13.27 6.76
N ARG A 49 0.74 -13.46 7.26
CA ARG A 49 -0.48 -12.98 6.60
C ARG A 49 -0.57 -11.46 6.58
N LEU A 50 -0.14 -10.79 7.66
CA LEU A 50 -0.08 -9.32 7.73
C LEU A 50 0.89 -8.78 6.69
N GLU A 51 2.15 -9.25 6.69
CA GLU A 51 3.20 -8.77 5.77
C GLU A 51 2.89 -9.01 4.30
N ASN A 52 2.04 -9.98 3.99
CA ASN A 52 1.59 -10.27 2.63
C ASN A 52 0.24 -9.64 2.27
N GLY A 53 -0.33 -8.77 3.11
CA GLY A 53 -1.62 -8.11 2.85
C GLY A 53 -2.84 -9.05 2.83
N ARG A 54 -2.71 -10.26 3.40
CA ARG A 54 -3.76 -11.29 3.44
C ARG A 54 -4.55 -11.31 4.74
N TYR A 55 -4.17 -10.47 5.70
CA TYR A 55 -4.92 -10.30 6.95
C TYR A 55 -5.83 -9.08 6.80
N GLN A 56 -7.15 -9.27 6.89
CA GLN A 56 -8.10 -8.22 6.49
C GLN A 56 -8.44 -7.21 7.59
N SER A 57 -8.31 -7.56 8.87
CA SER A 57 -8.68 -6.66 9.97
C SER A 57 -8.02 -7.03 11.30
N PRO A 58 -6.74 -6.67 11.54
CA PRO A 58 -6.09 -6.88 12.83
C PRO A 58 -6.69 -5.93 13.86
N GLY A 59 -7.06 -6.46 15.02
CA GLY A 59 -7.50 -5.63 16.13
C GLY A 59 -6.37 -4.74 16.66
N LEU A 60 -6.73 -3.59 17.26
CA LEU A 60 -5.76 -2.64 17.84
C LEU A 60 -4.77 -3.31 18.81
N ARG A 61 -5.23 -4.25 19.64
CA ARG A 61 -4.37 -5.01 20.57
C ARG A 61 -3.27 -5.78 19.83
N THR A 62 -3.57 -6.37 18.68
CA THR A 62 -2.58 -7.08 17.85
C THR A 62 -1.55 -6.09 17.31
N LEU A 63 -1.98 -4.93 16.81
CA LEU A 63 -1.08 -3.91 16.29
C LEU A 63 -0.16 -3.34 17.37
N LEU A 64 -0.68 -3.07 18.57
CA LEU A 64 0.13 -2.61 19.70
C LEU A 64 1.19 -3.64 20.11
N ARG A 65 0.84 -4.93 20.15
CA ARG A 65 1.79 -6.01 20.45
C ARG A 65 2.87 -6.16 19.39
N ILE A 66 2.51 -6.00 18.11
CA ILE A 66 3.48 -6.00 17.01
C ILE A 66 4.43 -4.82 17.15
N ALA A 67 3.90 -3.62 17.38
CA ALA A 67 4.69 -2.40 17.60
C ALA A 67 5.66 -2.56 18.78
N GLU A 68 5.17 -3.09 19.91
CA GLU A 68 5.99 -3.39 21.10
C GLU A 68 7.07 -4.44 20.81
N GLY A 69 6.70 -5.57 20.20
CA GLY A 69 7.65 -6.63 19.84
C GLY A 69 8.68 -6.21 18.81
N LEU A 70 8.32 -5.24 17.97
CA LEU A 70 9.21 -4.55 17.05
C LEU A 70 9.83 -3.30 17.67
N GLY A 71 9.64 -2.92 18.93
CA GLY A 71 10.25 -1.71 19.51
C GLY A 71 10.09 -0.43 18.65
N THR A 72 8.89 -0.20 18.12
CA THR A 72 8.52 0.99 17.33
C THR A 72 7.18 1.55 17.82
N PRO A 73 6.91 2.86 17.72
CA PRO A 73 5.58 3.40 17.91
C PRO A 73 4.57 2.78 16.92
N VAL A 74 3.36 2.47 17.39
CA VAL A 74 2.30 1.91 16.51
C VAL A 74 1.98 2.83 15.34
N SER A 75 2.15 4.15 15.48
CA SER A 75 1.98 5.13 14.42
C SER A 75 2.91 4.93 13.23
N GLU A 76 4.11 4.36 13.43
CA GLU A 76 5.05 4.06 12.33
C GLU A 76 4.54 2.89 11.48
N LEU A 77 3.78 1.96 12.08
CA LEU A 77 3.19 0.83 11.37
C LEU A 77 1.94 1.24 10.58
N LEU A 78 1.18 2.20 11.09
CA LEU A 78 -0.07 2.63 10.48
C LEU A 78 0.21 3.44 9.21
N PRO A 79 -0.41 3.09 8.07
CA PRO A 79 -0.42 3.96 6.91
C PRO A 79 -1.07 5.30 7.24
N ASP A 80 -0.52 6.37 6.69
CA ASP A 80 -1.09 7.70 6.81
C ASP A 80 -2.53 7.70 6.26
N SER A 81 -3.47 8.26 7.05
CA SER A 81 -4.90 8.25 6.72
C SER A 81 -5.23 9.05 5.45
N THR A 82 -4.26 9.81 4.96
CA THR A 82 -4.25 10.29 3.59
C THR A 82 -3.89 9.10 2.71
N HIS A 83 -4.90 8.42 2.21
CA HIS A 83 -4.82 7.95 0.83
C HIS A 83 -4.50 9.18 -0.03
N GLU A 84 -3.23 9.55 -0.14
CA GLU A 84 -2.77 9.89 -1.47
C GLU A 84 -3.14 8.63 -2.27
N PRO A 85 -4.00 8.75 -3.29
CA PRO A 85 -4.14 7.67 -4.25
C PRO A 85 -2.71 7.31 -4.66
N SER A 86 -2.44 6.03 -4.94
CA SER A 86 -1.23 5.54 -5.61
C SER A 86 -0.36 6.68 -6.14
N ASN A 87 0.95 6.68 -5.87
CA ASN A 87 1.93 7.69 -6.33
C ASN A 87 1.84 8.03 -7.86
N GLU A 88 0.94 7.39 -8.62
CA GLU A 88 0.17 7.91 -9.77
C GLU A 88 -0.40 9.34 -9.68
N ALA A 89 -0.85 9.86 -8.54
CA ALA A 89 -1.54 11.17 -8.53
C ALA A 89 -0.69 12.32 -9.15
N PRO A 90 0.61 12.45 -8.81
CA PRO A 90 1.53 13.35 -9.53
C PRO A 90 1.63 13.04 -11.04
N PHE A 91 1.70 11.76 -11.42
CA PHE A 91 1.84 11.36 -12.83
C PHE A 91 0.56 11.62 -13.64
N ARG A 92 -0.61 11.36 -13.07
CA ARG A 92 -1.93 11.63 -13.66
C ARG A 92 -2.16 13.13 -13.80
N ALA A 93 -1.87 13.91 -12.76
CA ALA A 93 -1.97 15.37 -12.81
C ALA A 93 -1.05 15.94 -13.90
N ARG A 94 0.17 15.43 -14.02
CA ARG A 94 1.11 15.82 -15.07
C ARG A 94 0.61 15.45 -16.47
N LEU A 95 0.04 14.25 -16.65
CA LEU A 95 -0.54 13.81 -17.93
C LEU A 95 -1.71 14.70 -18.34
N VAL A 96 -2.65 14.98 -17.41
CA VAL A 96 -3.78 15.89 -17.63
C VAL A 96 -3.30 17.31 -17.97
N ALA A 97 -2.28 17.81 -17.27
CA ALA A 97 -1.71 19.12 -17.56
C ALA A 97 -1.00 19.18 -18.92
N LEU A 98 -0.44 18.07 -19.40
CA LEU A 98 0.17 17.98 -20.74
C LEU A 98 -0.91 17.93 -21.83
N THR A 99 -1.99 17.19 -21.63
CA THR A 99 -3.06 17.07 -22.64
C THR A 99 -3.84 18.37 -22.83
N HIS A 100 -4.03 19.17 -21.78
CA HIS A 100 -4.72 20.48 -21.87
C HIS A 100 -3.99 21.52 -22.74
N ARG A 101 -2.69 21.35 -22.96
CA ARG A 101 -1.83 22.28 -23.72
C ARG A 101 -1.32 21.68 -25.03
N ALA A 102 -1.79 20.49 -25.39
CA ALA A 102 -1.37 19.76 -26.57
C ALA A 102 -2.23 20.13 -27.78
N GLU A 103 -1.61 20.14 -28.97
CA GLU A 103 -2.34 20.30 -30.23
C GLU A 103 -3.03 18.98 -30.63
N PRO A 104 -4.05 19.00 -31.51
CA PRO A 104 -4.80 17.79 -31.88
C PRO A 104 -3.93 16.62 -32.35
N ARG A 105 -2.86 16.91 -33.11
CA ARG A 105 -1.91 15.89 -33.59
C ARG A 105 -1.12 15.23 -32.47
N ASP A 106 -0.79 15.99 -31.42
CA ASP A 106 -0.05 15.48 -30.27
C ASP A 106 -0.94 14.59 -29.39
N LEU A 107 -2.23 14.93 -29.28
CA LEU A 107 -3.20 14.12 -28.54
C LEU A 107 -3.40 12.74 -29.17
N GLU A 108 -3.47 12.65 -30.50
CA GLU A 108 -3.55 11.38 -31.22
C GLU A 108 -2.34 10.49 -30.89
N LEU A 109 -1.12 11.04 -30.97
CA LEU A 109 0.11 10.32 -30.66
C LEU A 109 0.20 9.90 -29.19
N ILE A 110 -0.21 10.77 -28.25
CA ILE A 110 -0.24 10.45 -26.82
C ILE A 110 -1.17 9.27 -26.54
N VAL A 111 -2.35 9.24 -27.15
CA VAL A 111 -3.32 8.16 -26.98
C VAL A 111 -2.78 6.86 -27.58
N GLU A 112 -2.16 6.91 -28.75
CA GLU A 112 -1.57 5.74 -29.40
C GLU A 112 -0.48 5.11 -28.51
N ILE A 113 0.50 5.90 -28.08
CA ILE A 113 1.60 5.44 -27.22
C ILE A 113 1.09 4.88 -25.89
N ALA A 114 0.17 5.60 -25.24
CA ALA A 114 -0.42 5.15 -23.98
C ALA A 114 -1.14 3.81 -24.15
N SER A 115 -1.89 3.65 -25.25
CA SER A 115 -2.59 2.41 -25.58
C SER A 115 -1.63 1.26 -25.87
N THR A 116 -0.51 1.52 -26.57
CA THR A 116 0.54 0.52 -26.81
C THR A 116 1.16 0.04 -25.49
N ILE A 117 1.49 0.96 -24.58
CA ILE A 117 2.10 0.61 -23.29
C ILE A 117 1.12 -0.20 -22.43
N VAL A 118 -0.13 0.26 -22.31
CA VAL A 118 -1.16 -0.40 -21.48
C VAL A 118 -1.50 -1.80 -21.99
N ASN A 119 -1.57 -1.99 -23.31
CA ASN A 119 -1.92 -3.29 -23.90
C ASN A 119 -0.77 -4.30 -23.90
N ARG A 120 0.49 -3.85 -23.79
CA ARG A 120 1.67 -4.72 -23.71
C ARG A 120 1.93 -5.27 -22.30
N SER A 121 1.31 -4.66 -21.29
CA SER A 121 1.40 -5.04 -19.87
C SER A 121 0.31 -6.03 -19.42
N LYS A 122 -0.52 -6.51 -20.34
CA LYS A 122 -1.46 -7.64 -20.15
C LYS A 122 -0.98 -8.83 -20.94
#